data_AF-A0A224AC91-F1
#
_entry.id   AF-A0A224AC91-F1
#
_cell.length_a   1.000
_cell.length_b   1.000
_cell.length_c   1.000
_cell.angle_alpha   90.00
_cell.angle_beta   90.00
_cell.angle_gamma   90.00
#
_symmetry.space_group_name_H-M   'P 1'
#
loop_
_entity.id
_entity.type
_entity.pdbx_description
1 polymer ?
#
loop_
_entity_poly.entity_id
_entity_poly.type
_entity_poly.pdbx_seq_one_letter_code
_entity_poly.pdbx_strand_id
1 'polypeptide(L)'
;GGGLFALLFLAEYSSMLFFSMVTAVWFCSVFILIFFMTMVFAGFYLLSRGVYPRHRYDLLMMLCWKSFLPFSLCWLIFSTMYLNI
;
A
#
# COMPACT_ATOMS: atom_id res chain seq x y z
N GLY A 1 -11.25 14.91 -27.40
CA GLY A 1 -11.80 14.16 -26.25
C GLY A 1 -10.81 13.26 -25.52
N GLY A 2 -9.49 13.39 -25.69
CA GLY A 2 -8.50 12.51 -25.03
C GLY A 2 -7.97 13.02 -23.68
N GLY A 3 -8.24 14.27 -23.30
CA GLY A 3 -7.69 14.86 -22.07
C GLY A 3 -8.13 14.12 -20.79
N LEU A 4 -9.40 13.70 -20.71
CA LEU A 4 -9.92 12.96 -19.56
C LEU A 4 -9.28 11.56 -19.44
N PHE A 5 -8.96 10.92 -20.55
CA PHE A 5 -8.25 9.64 -20.56
C PHE A 5 -6.82 9.82 -20.06
N ALA A 6 -6.10 10.85 -20.53
CA ALA A 6 -4.76 11.17 -20.04
C ALA A 6 -4.74 11.47 -18.53
N LEU A 7 -5.75 12.21 -18.03
CA LEU A 7 -5.88 12.50 -16.60
C LEU A 7 -6.15 11.25 -15.76
N LEU A 8 -6.87 10.25 -16.28
CA LEU A 8 -7.11 9.00 -15.56
C LEU A 8 -5.82 8.21 -15.34
N PHE A 9 -4.97 8.08 -16.37
CA PHE A 9 -3.65 7.44 -16.18
C PHE A 9 -2.76 8.25 -15.27
N LEU A 10 -2.73 9.58 -15.43
CA LEU A 10 -1.92 10.45 -14.59
C LEU A 10 -2.33 10.32 -13.11
N ALA A 11 -3.64 10.22 -12.83
CA ALA A 11 -4.17 9.99 -11.49
C ALA A 11 -3.85 8.60 -10.94
N GLU A 12 -3.86 7.55 -11.77
CA GLU A 12 -3.46 6.21 -11.32
C GLU A 12 -1.99 6.20 -10.89
N TYR A 13 -1.09 6.76 -11.71
CA TYR A 13 0.33 6.84 -11.38
C TYR A 13 0.62 7.77 -10.19
N SER A 14 -0.09 8.89 -10.06
CA SER A 14 0.07 9.78 -8.90
C SER A 14 -0.38 9.11 -7.61
N SER A 15 -1.45 8.31 -7.65
CA SER A 15 -1.92 7.55 -6.50
C SER A 15 -0.92 6.48 -6.05
N MET A 16 -0.24 5.79 -6.98
CA MET A 16 0.81 4.83 -6.64
C MET A 16 2.00 5.51 -5.94
N LEU A 17 2.45 6.65 -6.47
CA LEU A 17 3.52 7.43 -5.85
C LEU A 17 3.10 7.95 -4.46
N PHE A 18 1.88 8.44 -4.31
CA PHE A 18 1.36 8.93 -3.04
C PHE A 18 1.40 7.84 -1.96
N PHE A 19 0.89 6.63 -2.26
CA PHE A 19 0.93 5.52 -1.30
C PHE A 19 2.36 5.11 -0.93
N SER A 20 3.31 5.10 -1.89
CA SER A 20 4.72 4.77 -1.61
C SER A 20 5.39 5.75 -0.63
N MET A 21 5.01 7.03 -0.67
CA MET A 21 5.50 8.05 0.24
C MET A 21 4.88 7.90 1.64
N VAL A 22 3.57 7.66 1.72
CA VAL A 22 2.87 7.44 3.00
C VAL A 22 3.46 6.24 3.73
N THR A 23 3.72 5.13 3.03
CA THR A 23 4.38 3.96 3.64
C THR A 23 5.77 4.28 4.15
N ALA A 24 6.58 5.05 3.40
CA ALA A 24 7.93 5.41 3.83
C ALA A 24 7.92 6.28 5.10
N VAL A 25 6.95 7.19 5.24
CA VAL A 25 6.80 8.06 6.42
C VAL A 25 6.35 7.28 7.66
N TRP A 26 5.44 6.32 7.51
CA TRP A 26 4.98 5.50 8.66
C TRP A 26 6.04 4.54 9.17
N PHE A 27 6.88 3.98 8.30
CA PHE A 27 7.93 3.04 8.72
C PHE A 27 9.25 3.71 9.10
N CYS A 28 9.55 4.91 8.59
CA CYS A 28 10.82 5.57 8.84
C CYS A 28 10.68 7.01 9.33
N SER A 29 11.43 7.34 10.39
CA SER A 29 11.47 8.68 10.98
C SER A 29 12.53 9.61 10.36
N VAL A 30 13.54 9.07 9.65
CA VAL A 30 14.69 9.85 9.17
C VAL A 30 14.46 10.40 7.75
N PHE A 31 14.46 11.72 7.59
CA PHE A 31 14.19 12.40 6.31
C PHE A 31 15.02 11.91 5.11
N ILE A 32 16.33 11.69 5.29
CA ILE A 32 17.20 11.15 4.22
C ILE A 32 16.75 9.74 3.81
N LEU A 33 16.36 8.92 4.79
CA LEU A 33 15.98 7.54 4.55
C LEU A 33 14.59 7.45 3.89
N ILE A 34 13.69 8.40 4.16
CA ILE A 34 12.36 8.47 3.53
C ILE A 34 12.48 8.56 2.02
N PHE A 35 13.38 9.40 1.48
CA PHE A 35 13.55 9.53 0.02
C PHE A 35 14.04 8.22 -0.61
N PHE A 36 15.04 7.58 0.02
CA PHE A 36 15.56 6.29 -0.45
C PHE A 36 14.49 5.19 -0.39
N MET A 37 13.76 5.10 0.72
CA MET A 37 12.69 4.11 0.89
C MET A 37 11.54 4.33 -0.09
N THR A 38 11.18 5.59 -0.36
CA THR A 38 10.12 5.91 -1.35
C THR A 38 10.50 5.41 -2.75
N MET A 39 11.76 5.61 -3.18
CA MET A 39 12.30 5.07 -4.44
C MET A 39 12.21 3.55 -4.50
N VAL A 40 12.60 2.87 -3.41
CA VAL A 40 12.55 1.42 -3.30
C VAL A 40 11.11 0.91 -3.38
N PHE A 41 10.17 1.49 -2.63
CA PHE A 41 8.75 1.13 -2.68
C PHE A 41 8.13 1.38 -4.05
N ALA A 42 8.43 2.51 -4.70
CA ALA A 42 7.99 2.78 -6.07
C ALA A 42 8.50 1.69 -7.04
N GLY A 43 9.78 1.31 -6.93
CA GLY A 43 10.34 0.19 -7.69
C GLY A 43 9.61 -1.13 -7.45
N PHE A 44 9.29 -1.46 -6.20
CA PHE A 44 8.50 -2.64 -5.86
C PHE A 44 7.09 -2.60 -6.46
N TYR A 45 6.42 -1.45 -6.46
CA TYR A 45 5.11 -1.30 -7.10
C TYR A 45 5.18 -1.58 -8.61
N LEU A 46 6.19 -1.05 -9.31
CA LEU A 46 6.39 -1.35 -10.74
C LEU A 46 6.67 -2.85 -10.97
N LEU A 47 7.54 -3.45 -10.15
CA LEU A 47 7.87 -4.88 -10.27
C LEU A 47 6.65 -5.77 -10.01
N SER A 48 5.83 -5.45 -9.01
CA SER A 48 4.63 -6.22 -8.68
C SER A 48 3.63 -6.28 -9.84
N ARG A 49 3.54 -5.21 -10.65
CA ARG A 49 2.70 -5.17 -11.85
C ARG A 49 3.22 -6.09 -12.96
N GLY A 50 4.53 -6.32 -13.03
CA GLY A 50 5.16 -7.19 -14.03
C GLY A 50 5.22 -8.67 -13.65
N VAL A 51 5.29 -8.98 -12.36
CA VAL A 51 5.53 -10.36 -11.87
C VAL A 51 4.24 -11.14 -11.61
N TYR A 52 3.17 -10.48 -11.14
CA TYR A 52 1.97 -11.19 -10.70
C TYR A 52 0.88 -11.26 -11.78
N PRO A 53 0.31 -12.46 -12.03
CA PRO A 53 -0.86 -12.59 -12.88
C PRO A 53 -2.08 -11.93 -12.22
N ARG A 54 -2.99 -11.38 -13.04
CA ARG A 54 -4.21 -10.72 -12.54
C ARG A 54 -5.07 -11.69 -11.74
N HIS A 55 -5.27 -11.35 -10.47
CA HIS A 55 -6.17 -12.08 -9.59
C HIS A 55 -7.59 -11.52 -9.73
N ARG A 56 -8.60 -12.40 -9.78
CA ARG A 56 -10.01 -11.97 -9.83
C ARG A 56 -10.42 -11.28 -8.54
N TYR A 57 -11.33 -10.31 -8.67
CA TYR A 57 -11.86 -9.52 -7.56
C TYR A 57 -12.51 -10.39 -6.46
N ASP A 58 -13.19 -11.46 -6.85
CA ASP A 58 -13.87 -12.39 -5.91
C ASP A 58 -12.90 -12.94 -4.86
N LEU A 59 -11.76 -13.47 -5.33
CA LEU A 59 -10.75 -14.05 -4.47
C LEU A 59 -10.01 -12.97 -3.66
N LEU A 60 -9.80 -11.78 -4.23
CA LEU A 60 -9.16 -10.64 -3.55
C LEU A 60 -10.01 -10.16 -2.35
N MET A 61 -11.33 -10.12 -2.54
CA MET A 61 -12.28 -9.76 -1.49
C MET A 61 -12.28 -10.80 -0.37
N MET A 62 -12.31 -12.10 -0.70
CA MET A 62 -12.23 -13.17 0.31
C MET A 62 -10.94 -13.09 1.13
N LEU A 63 -9.80 -12.82 0.49
CA LEU A 63 -8.51 -12.67 1.17
C LEU A 63 -8.51 -11.49 2.15
N CYS A 64 -9.06 -10.34 1.75
CA CYS A 64 -9.21 -9.17 2.63
C CYS A 64 -10.09 -9.50 3.85
N TRP A 65 -11.26 -10.10 3.63
CA TRP A 65 -12.23 -10.39 4.69
C TRP A 65 -11.80 -11.51 5.63
N LYS A 66 -11.17 -12.56 5.12
CA LYS A 66 -10.81 -13.74 5.91
C LYS A 66 -9.45 -13.63 6.59
N SER A 67 -8.51 -12.86 6.02
CA SER A 67 -7.13 -12.80 6.53
C SER A 67 -6.76 -11.43 7.07
N PHE A 68 -6.90 -10.37 6.26
CA PHE A 68 -6.39 -9.04 6.63
C PHE A 68 -7.20 -8.40 7.76
N LEU A 69 -8.52 -8.48 7.67
CA LEU A 69 -9.42 -7.88 8.66
C LEU A 69 -9.27 -8.50 10.06
N PRO A 70 -9.33 -9.83 10.26
CA PRO A 70 -9.12 -10.41 11.58
C PRO A 70 -7.69 -10.17 12.10
N PHE A 71 -6.67 -10.19 11.22
CA PHE A 71 -5.29 -9.95 11.63
C PHE A 71 -5.08 -8.52 12.17
N SER A 72 -5.63 -7.51 11.48
CA SER A 72 -5.57 -6.11 11.93
C SER A 72 -6.28 -5.91 13.28
N LEU A 73 -7.45 -6.53 13.46
CA LEU A 73 -8.20 -6.47 14.72
C LEU A 73 -7.44 -7.16 15.87
N CYS A 74 -6.83 -8.33 15.64
CA CYS A 74 -6.02 -9.01 16.64
C CYS A 74 -4.83 -8.16 17.09
N TRP A 75 -4.13 -7.52 16.15
CA TRP A 75 -3.01 -6.63 16.49
C TRP A 75 -3.45 -5.42 17.31
N LEU A 76 -4.59 -4.81 16.96
CA LEU A 76 -5.13 -3.67 17.70
C LEU A 76 -5.50 -4.05 19.14
N ILE A 77 -6.20 -5.17 19.33
CA ILE A 77 -6.57 -5.66 20.68
C ILE A 77 -5.33 -6.01 21.49
N PHE A 78 -4.33 -6.64 20.89
CA PHE A 78 -3.07 -6.96 21.57
C PHE A 78 -2.33 -5.69 22.02
N SER A 79 -2.23 -4.70 21.15
CA SER A 79 -1.57 -3.44 21.46
C SER A 79 -2.27 -2.66 22.58
N THR A 80 -3.61 -2.66 22.63
CA THR A 80 -4.35 -1.96 23.70
C THR A 80 -4.26 -2.69 25.03
N MET A 81 -4.24 -4.02 25.03
CA MET A 81 -4.04 -4.82 26.24
C MET A 81 -2.63 -4.66 26.82
N TYR A 82 -1.59 -4.66 25.97
CA TYR A 82 -0.22 -4.42 26.41
C TYR A 82 -0.05 -3.02 27.04
N LEU A 83 -0.77 -2.01 26.57
CA LEU A 83 -0.71 -0.67 27.13
C LEU A 83 -1.40 -0.54 28.50
N ASN A 84 -2.34 -1.44 28.82
CA ASN A 84 -3.09 -1.41 30.08
C ASN A 84 -2.38 -2.16 31.23
N ILE A 85 -1.34 -2.94 30.92
CA ILE A 85 -0.44 -3.64 31.85
C ILE A 85 0.83 -2.81 32.05
#